data_AF-A0AA36ICA7-F1
#
_entry.id   AF-A0AA36ICA7-F1
#
_cell.length_a   1.000
_cell.length_b   1.000
_cell.length_c   1.000
_cell.angle_alpha   90.00
_cell.angle_beta   90.00
_cell.angle_gamma   90.00
#
_symmetry.space_group_name_H-M   'P 1'
#
loop_
_entity.id
_entity.type
_entity.pdbx_description
1 polymer ?
#
loop_
_entity_poly.entity_id
_entity_poly.type
_entity_poly.pdbx_seq_one_letter_code
_entity_poly.pdbx_strand_id
1 'polypeptide(L)'
;MQAWCISSTLFQSLALVEPLKRGGLPGYRQHIPATGCIVSPHVQIFRECTDDGYGFLDTATELPGVVSVAMFNRNPRVRDSPLDSPAEPAEYLHQTRTKLEAAIMAAVQVLKAEVIVVPDVGCGVFGNDPLIIGGCLGSVLRRHAASMTGVKEVIITGRREDFSRAAQRAIRGEDPRPICDSGDACTRLSDVVHAARFCHGGATGSIVDEALLMLAKHPQPDTRTKPPCRYGLSCHIRTAEHLARFSHPEKGAVKADSARGGKTEVSSKTDASRGTTGSTGRPLDVSSGGSGLGGAGGPLAPKAPVVRPWSASADPTPSTPAPPAVPRVAKDEGRDPNPVVELGGGSVSSPSRRPVCKYGKACYNDKPGHLADFSHPWKDGETEEEEKKRMDLQEAHELLNLAK
;
A
#
# COMPACT_ATOMS: atom_id res chain seq x y z
N MET A 1 1.24 -5.30 -3.74
CA MET A 1 2.18 -6.05 -4.61
C MET A 1 1.88 -7.54 -4.61
N GLN A 2 1.85 -8.21 -3.46
CA GLN A 2 1.60 -9.66 -3.39
C GLN A 2 0.33 -10.10 -4.14
N ALA A 3 -0.81 -9.44 -3.92
CA ALA A 3 -2.06 -9.74 -4.62
C ALA A 3 -1.91 -9.71 -6.16
N TRP A 4 -1.24 -8.69 -6.70
CA TRP A 4 -0.99 -8.55 -8.14
C TRP A 4 -0.09 -9.67 -8.69
N CYS A 5 0.94 -10.08 -7.94
CA CYS A 5 1.80 -11.18 -8.36
C CYS A 5 1.08 -12.53 -8.35
N ILE A 6 0.03 -12.68 -7.54
CA ILE A 6 -0.80 -13.89 -7.48
C ILE A 6 -1.84 -13.89 -8.60
N SER A 7 -2.45 -12.74 -8.88
CA SER A 7 -3.57 -12.61 -9.82
C SER A 7 -3.19 -12.31 -11.27
N SER A 8 -1.90 -12.09 -11.55
CA SER A 8 -1.44 -11.69 -12.88
C SER A 8 -0.08 -12.27 -13.28
N THR A 9 0.30 -12.07 -14.54
CA THR A 9 1.63 -12.44 -15.07
C THR A 9 2.76 -11.50 -14.60
N LEU A 10 2.45 -10.49 -13.77
CA LEU A 10 3.42 -9.49 -13.32
C LEU A 10 4.65 -10.11 -12.63
N PHE A 11 4.47 -11.19 -11.85
CA PHE A 11 5.58 -11.84 -11.15
C PHE A 11 6.68 -12.32 -12.13
N GLN A 12 6.28 -12.91 -13.26
CA GLN A 12 7.20 -13.40 -14.28
C GLN A 12 8.03 -12.24 -14.87
N SER A 13 7.39 -11.11 -15.15
CA SER A 13 8.08 -9.90 -15.62
C SER A 13 9.07 -9.35 -14.58
N LEU A 14 8.70 -9.35 -13.30
CA LEU A 14 9.56 -8.86 -12.22
C LEU A 14 10.74 -9.80 -11.92
N ALA A 15 10.57 -11.11 -12.10
CA ALA A 15 11.64 -12.09 -11.90
C ALA A 15 12.78 -11.90 -12.91
N LEU A 16 12.48 -11.47 -14.14
CA LEU A 16 13.49 -11.22 -15.18
C LEU A 16 14.47 -10.10 -14.82
N VAL A 17 14.07 -9.15 -13.98
CA VAL A 17 14.92 -8.03 -13.57
C VAL A 17 15.57 -8.23 -12.20
N GLU A 18 15.28 -9.33 -11.51
CA GLU A 18 15.88 -9.64 -10.21
C GLU A 18 17.41 -9.83 -10.27
N PRO A 19 17.99 -10.52 -11.27
CA PRO A 19 19.44 -10.63 -11.40
C PRO A 19 20.14 -9.28 -11.54
N LEU A 20 19.48 -8.30 -12.21
CA LEU A 20 20.02 -6.96 -12.42
C LEU A 20 20.07 -6.12 -11.14
N LYS A 21 19.25 -6.46 -10.13
CA LYS A 21 19.25 -5.75 -8.83
C LYS A 21 20.48 -6.06 -7.98
N ARG A 22 21.17 -7.17 -8.24
CA ARG A 22 22.34 -7.59 -7.47
C ARG A 22 23.62 -6.82 -7.81
N GLY A 23 23.59 -5.95 -8.82
CA GLY A 23 24.68 -5.02 -9.14
C GLY A 23 24.70 -3.74 -8.30
N GLY A 24 23.87 -3.63 -7.25
CA GLY A 24 23.79 -2.44 -6.40
C GLY A 24 25.15 -2.04 -5.82
N LEU A 25 25.43 -0.73 -5.80
CA LEU A 25 26.61 -0.17 -5.13
C LEU A 25 26.73 -0.73 -3.71
N PRO A 26 27.95 -1.04 -3.21
CA PRO A 26 28.14 -1.49 -1.83
C PRO A 26 27.42 -0.56 -0.85
N GLY A 27 26.44 -1.10 -0.12
CA GLY A 27 25.63 -0.34 0.85
C GLY A 27 24.27 0.14 0.36
N TYR A 28 23.95 0.03 -0.93
CA TYR A 28 22.63 0.40 -1.45
C TYR A 28 21.66 -0.80 -1.38
N ARG A 29 20.70 -0.75 -0.45
CA ARG A 29 19.73 -1.82 -0.21
C ARG A 29 18.35 -1.62 -0.88
N GLN A 30 18.20 -0.67 -1.80
CA GLN A 30 16.89 -0.42 -2.42
C GLN A 30 16.57 -1.48 -3.49
N HIS A 31 15.34 -2.00 -3.50
CA HIS A 31 14.90 -2.94 -4.54
C HIS A 31 14.79 -2.30 -5.93
N ILE A 32 14.47 -1.00 -5.99
CA ILE A 32 14.43 -0.19 -7.21
C ILE A 32 14.99 1.21 -6.86
N PRO A 33 15.99 1.72 -7.59
CA PRO A 33 16.59 3.04 -7.33
C PRO A 33 15.56 4.17 -7.34
N ALA A 34 15.88 5.30 -6.70
CA ALA A 34 14.99 6.45 -6.65
C ALA A 34 14.65 7.04 -8.04
N THR A 35 15.58 6.96 -8.99
CA THR A 35 15.43 7.44 -10.37
C THR A 35 14.88 6.39 -11.33
N GLY A 36 14.55 5.19 -10.84
CA GLY A 36 14.17 4.05 -11.68
C GLY A 36 12.77 3.54 -11.40
N CYS A 37 12.23 2.83 -12.39
CA CYS A 37 11.05 1.98 -12.27
C CYS A 37 11.22 0.76 -13.19
N ILE A 38 10.37 -0.26 -13.01
CA ILE A 38 10.29 -1.40 -13.92
C ILE A 38 9.02 -1.28 -14.73
N VAL A 39 9.13 -1.41 -16.06
CA VAL A 39 7.98 -1.41 -16.97
C VAL A 39 7.70 -2.84 -17.42
N SER A 40 6.50 -3.31 -17.13
CA SER A 40 6.01 -4.64 -17.47
C SER A 40 4.87 -4.52 -18.49
N PRO A 41 5.13 -4.65 -19.80
CA PRO A 41 4.09 -4.58 -20.82
C PRO A 41 3.22 -5.84 -20.84
N HIS A 42 2.01 -5.74 -21.41
CA HIS A 42 1.12 -6.89 -21.67
C HIS A 42 0.84 -7.77 -20.44
N VAL A 43 0.61 -7.15 -19.27
CA VAL A 43 0.34 -7.90 -18.03
C VAL A 43 -1.08 -8.43 -18.07
N GLN A 44 -1.24 -9.74 -17.95
CA GLN A 44 -2.55 -10.38 -17.96
C GLN A 44 -3.02 -10.66 -16.53
N ILE A 45 -4.21 -10.17 -16.19
CA ILE A 45 -4.92 -10.49 -14.95
C ILE A 45 -5.82 -11.69 -15.23
N PHE A 46 -5.58 -12.80 -14.53
CA PHE A 46 -6.31 -14.06 -14.73
C PHE A 46 -6.97 -14.57 -13.46
N ARG A 47 -6.91 -13.80 -12.36
CA ARG A 47 -7.67 -14.08 -11.15
C ARG A 47 -8.45 -12.86 -10.66
N GLU A 48 -9.53 -13.12 -9.96
CA GLU A 48 -10.32 -12.16 -9.21
C GLU A 48 -9.51 -11.51 -8.07
N CYS A 49 -10.07 -10.47 -7.46
CA CYS A 49 -9.37 -9.71 -6.45
C CYS A 49 -9.27 -10.47 -5.11
N THR A 50 -8.59 -9.87 -4.14
CA THR A 50 -8.40 -10.50 -2.82
C THR A 50 -9.73 -10.68 -2.08
N ASP A 51 -10.67 -9.75 -2.28
CA ASP A 51 -11.97 -9.78 -1.61
C ASP A 51 -12.89 -10.88 -2.18
N ASP A 52 -12.59 -11.36 -3.39
CA ASP A 52 -13.32 -12.43 -4.10
C ASP A 52 -12.63 -13.81 -3.98
N GLY A 53 -11.49 -13.89 -3.27
CA GLY A 53 -10.82 -15.16 -3.00
C GLY A 53 -9.92 -15.68 -4.14
N TYR A 54 -9.54 -14.84 -5.10
CA TYR A 54 -8.61 -15.19 -6.19
C TYR A 54 -9.10 -16.32 -7.13
N GLY A 55 -10.43 -16.41 -7.36
CA GLY A 55 -11.00 -17.28 -8.38
C GLY A 55 -10.40 -17.01 -9.76
N PHE A 56 -10.35 -18.02 -10.63
CA PHE A 56 -9.87 -17.81 -12.00
C PHE A 56 -10.93 -17.07 -12.82
N LEU A 57 -10.51 -16.09 -13.62
CA LEU A 57 -11.38 -15.44 -14.58
C LEU A 57 -11.56 -16.34 -15.81
N ASP A 58 -12.77 -16.39 -16.38
CA ASP A 58 -13.04 -17.12 -17.62
C ASP A 58 -12.19 -16.60 -18.79
N THR A 59 -11.90 -15.29 -18.79
CA THR A 59 -11.04 -14.64 -19.76
C THR A 59 -10.05 -13.72 -19.04
N ALA A 60 -8.76 -13.93 -19.29
CA ALA A 60 -7.73 -13.06 -18.74
C ALA A 60 -7.86 -11.65 -19.33
N THR A 61 -7.84 -10.64 -18.46
CA THR A 61 -7.86 -9.24 -18.87
C THR A 61 -6.43 -8.76 -19.08
N GLU A 62 -6.09 -8.35 -20.29
CA GLU A 62 -4.76 -7.81 -20.59
C GLU A 62 -4.69 -6.30 -20.31
N LEU A 63 -3.66 -5.90 -19.58
CA LEU A 63 -3.30 -4.50 -19.37
C LEU A 63 -2.18 -4.11 -20.34
N PRO A 64 -2.23 -2.92 -20.96
CA PRO A 64 -1.16 -2.42 -21.84
C PRO A 64 0.21 -2.42 -21.15
N GLY A 65 0.25 -2.09 -19.85
CA GLY A 65 1.43 -2.27 -19.04
C GLY A 65 1.23 -1.88 -17.58
N VAL A 66 2.19 -2.29 -16.76
CA VAL A 66 2.29 -1.97 -15.34
C VAL A 66 3.65 -1.32 -15.08
N VAL A 67 3.65 -0.19 -14.38
CA VAL A 67 4.87 0.47 -13.92
C VAL A 67 5.06 0.19 -12.43
N SER A 68 6.15 -0.49 -12.10
CA SER A 68 6.49 -0.86 -10.72
C SER A 68 7.57 0.06 -10.16
N VAL A 69 7.30 0.62 -8.98
CA VAL A 69 8.23 1.47 -8.22
C VAL A 69 8.34 0.96 -6.77
N ALA A 70 9.54 1.01 -6.20
CA ALA A 70 9.76 0.65 -4.80
C ALA A 70 9.74 1.91 -3.94
N MET A 71 8.61 2.16 -3.27
CA MET A 71 8.48 3.24 -2.28
C MET A 71 9.30 2.91 -1.03
N PHE A 72 9.72 3.94 -0.29
CA PHE A 72 10.48 3.76 0.94
C PHE A 72 9.71 2.94 1.97
N ASN A 73 10.39 2.02 2.63
CA ASN A 73 9.90 1.40 3.83
C ASN A 73 10.22 2.31 5.02
N ARG A 74 9.16 2.84 5.63
CA ARG A 74 9.16 3.61 6.89
C ARG A 74 8.61 2.78 8.05
N ASN A 75 8.24 1.52 7.81
CA ASN A 75 7.66 0.66 8.81
C ASN A 75 8.69 -0.36 9.33
N PRO A 76 9.25 -0.16 10.54
CA PRO A 76 10.26 -1.07 11.10
C PRO A 76 9.72 -2.48 11.39
N ARG A 77 8.40 -2.70 11.27
CA ARG A 77 7.78 -4.02 11.43
C ARG A 77 7.90 -4.91 10.19
N VAL A 78 8.22 -4.33 9.03
CA VAL A 78 8.38 -5.03 7.75
C VAL A 78 9.84 -5.44 7.64
N ARG A 79 10.15 -6.70 8.02
CA ARG A 79 11.54 -7.19 8.15
C ARG A 79 12.13 -7.72 6.85
N ASP A 80 11.26 -8.14 5.92
CA ASP A 80 11.60 -8.63 4.59
C ASP A 80 11.93 -7.50 3.60
N SER A 81 11.72 -6.24 4.00
CA SER A 81 12.14 -5.06 3.25
C SER A 81 13.09 -4.22 4.11
N PRO A 82 14.18 -3.68 3.55
CA PRO A 82 15.09 -2.82 4.31
C PRO A 82 14.38 -1.53 4.73
N LEU A 83 14.72 -0.98 5.90
CA LEU A 83 14.26 0.34 6.34
C LEU A 83 15.11 1.40 5.63
N ASP A 84 14.70 1.78 4.43
CA ASP A 84 15.51 2.51 3.43
C ASP A 84 15.08 3.97 3.23
N SER A 85 14.15 4.48 4.05
CA SER A 85 13.74 5.88 4.03
C SER A 85 14.89 6.80 4.44
N PRO A 86 15.17 7.88 3.69
CA PRO A 86 16.08 8.93 4.13
C PRO A 86 15.66 9.51 5.49
N ALA A 87 16.66 9.80 6.33
CA ALA A 87 16.43 10.39 7.64
C ALA A 87 16.07 11.88 7.54
N GLU A 88 16.70 12.59 6.60
CA GLU A 88 16.46 14.01 6.39
C GLU A 88 15.12 14.23 5.63
N PRO A 89 14.17 14.99 6.20
CA PRO A 89 12.85 15.21 5.58
C PRO A 89 12.90 15.75 4.16
N ALA A 90 13.81 16.70 3.87
CA ALA A 90 13.94 17.28 2.53
C ALA A 90 14.40 16.24 1.50
N GLU A 91 15.35 15.38 1.88
CA GLU A 91 15.84 14.29 1.02
C GLU A 91 14.76 13.24 0.77
N TYR A 92 14.03 12.84 1.81
CA TYR A 92 12.89 11.93 1.67
C TYR A 92 11.85 12.46 0.67
N LEU A 93 11.50 13.75 0.76
CA LEU A 93 10.57 14.37 -0.18
C LEU A 93 11.12 14.43 -1.60
N HIS A 94 12.39 14.84 -1.75
CA HIS A 94 13.05 14.88 -3.05
C HIS A 94 13.03 13.51 -3.72
N GLN A 95 13.56 12.48 -3.05
CA GLN A 95 13.64 11.13 -3.63
C GLN A 95 12.25 10.50 -3.83
N THR A 96 11.27 10.80 -2.97
CA THR A 96 9.87 10.36 -3.16
C THR A 96 9.28 10.94 -4.44
N ARG A 97 9.49 12.23 -4.71
CA ARG A 97 9.06 12.86 -5.97
C ARG A 97 9.79 12.24 -7.15
N THR A 98 11.11 12.02 -7.06
CA THR A 98 11.90 11.38 -8.12
C THR A 98 11.38 9.99 -8.47
N LYS A 99 11.00 9.18 -7.46
CA LYS A 99 10.40 7.84 -7.68
C LYS A 99 9.06 7.92 -8.42
N LEU A 100 8.19 8.83 -8.00
CA LEU A 100 6.89 9.05 -8.64
C LEU A 100 7.05 9.62 -10.05
N GLU A 101 7.98 10.55 -10.25
CA GLU A 101 8.32 11.14 -11.54
C GLU A 101 8.83 10.07 -12.51
N ALA A 102 9.77 9.22 -12.10
CA ALA A 102 10.23 8.10 -12.92
C ALA A 102 9.07 7.19 -13.35
N ALA A 103 8.14 6.89 -12.45
CA ALA A 103 6.99 6.03 -12.76
C ALA A 103 6.01 6.71 -13.73
N ILE A 104 5.66 7.97 -13.51
CA ILE A 104 4.76 8.74 -14.39
C ILE A 104 5.38 8.91 -15.77
N MET A 105 6.66 9.31 -15.84
CA MET A 105 7.35 9.49 -17.11
C MET A 105 7.49 8.18 -17.88
N ALA A 106 7.69 7.04 -17.21
CA ALA A 106 7.67 5.74 -17.87
C ALA A 106 6.28 5.38 -18.44
N ALA A 107 5.21 5.63 -17.68
CA ALA A 107 3.85 5.40 -18.17
C ALA A 107 3.55 6.25 -19.43
N VAL A 108 3.97 7.51 -19.43
CA VAL A 108 3.70 8.44 -20.53
C VAL A 108 4.61 8.22 -21.73
N GLN A 109 5.92 8.12 -21.51
CA GLN A 109 6.91 8.11 -22.58
C GLN A 109 7.15 6.72 -23.15
N VAL A 110 7.12 5.68 -22.30
CA VAL A 110 7.41 4.30 -22.72
C VAL A 110 6.13 3.58 -23.09
N LEU A 111 5.12 3.57 -22.21
CA LEU A 111 3.87 2.86 -22.46
C LEU A 111 2.86 3.64 -23.30
N LYS A 112 3.10 4.94 -23.55
CA LYS A 112 2.16 5.84 -24.24
C LYS A 112 0.76 5.80 -23.61
N ALA A 113 0.70 5.71 -22.28
CA ALA A 113 -0.55 5.54 -21.56
C ALA A 113 -1.47 6.76 -21.75
N GLU A 114 -2.71 6.50 -22.15
CA GLU A 114 -3.78 7.52 -22.18
C GLU A 114 -4.49 7.64 -20.82
N VAL A 115 -4.53 6.54 -20.06
CA VAL A 115 -5.13 6.47 -18.73
C VAL A 115 -4.10 5.93 -17.77
N ILE A 116 -3.89 6.64 -16.65
CA ILE A 116 -2.95 6.23 -15.60
C ILE A 116 -3.73 5.95 -14.32
N VAL A 117 -3.62 4.73 -13.81
CA VAL A 117 -4.24 4.32 -12.54
C VAL A 117 -3.18 4.30 -11.44
N VAL A 118 -3.37 5.12 -10.39
CA VAL A 118 -2.40 5.26 -9.30
C VAL A 118 -3.06 4.92 -7.95
N PRO A 119 -2.66 3.82 -7.28
CA PRO A 119 -3.12 3.52 -5.93
C PRO A 119 -2.35 4.36 -4.90
N ASP A 120 -2.68 4.21 -3.61
CA ASP A 120 -1.98 4.81 -2.47
C ASP A 120 -0.60 4.16 -2.21
N VAL A 121 0.30 4.29 -3.19
CA VAL A 121 1.61 3.62 -3.25
C VAL A 121 2.44 3.85 -1.98
N GLY A 122 2.88 2.77 -1.35
CA GLY A 122 3.67 2.81 -0.12
C GLY A 122 2.93 3.26 1.15
N CYS A 123 1.66 3.70 1.06
CA CYS A 123 0.88 4.19 2.20
C CYS A 123 0.30 3.05 3.06
N GLY A 124 0.25 1.83 2.52
CA GLY A 124 -0.10 0.59 3.22
C GLY A 124 1.08 0.05 4.04
N VAL A 125 1.47 -1.21 3.82
CA VAL A 125 2.48 -1.93 4.63
C VAL A 125 3.74 -1.10 4.95
N PHE A 126 4.26 -0.30 4.02
CA PHE A 126 5.49 0.48 4.17
C PHE A 126 5.43 1.75 5.04
N GLY A 127 4.28 2.15 5.57
CA GLY A 127 4.31 3.22 6.60
C GLY A 127 4.33 4.64 6.07
N ASN A 128 4.23 4.89 4.76
CA ASN A 128 4.30 6.25 4.25
C ASN A 128 3.04 7.06 4.61
N ASP A 129 3.25 8.35 4.86
CA ASP A 129 2.17 9.29 5.13
C ASP A 129 1.44 9.63 3.82
N PRO A 130 0.14 9.37 3.71
CA PRO A 130 -0.62 9.59 2.48
C PRO A 130 -0.75 11.06 2.10
N LEU A 131 -0.72 12.00 3.06
CA LEU A 131 -0.71 13.43 2.72
C LEU A 131 0.59 13.77 1.98
N ILE A 132 1.70 13.16 2.39
CA ILE A 132 2.99 13.33 1.74
C ILE A 132 2.99 12.67 0.36
N ILE A 133 2.66 11.37 0.27
CA ILE A 133 2.71 10.66 -1.01
C ILE A 133 1.71 11.27 -2.00
N GLY A 134 0.50 11.60 -1.55
CA GLY A 134 -0.53 12.25 -2.36
C GLY A 134 -0.07 13.62 -2.83
N GLY A 135 0.42 14.48 -1.92
CA GLY A 135 0.92 15.79 -2.30
C GLY A 135 2.14 15.74 -3.23
N CYS A 136 3.05 14.78 -3.04
CA CYS A 136 4.16 14.54 -3.96
C CYS A 136 3.67 14.11 -5.34
N LEU A 137 2.71 13.17 -5.42
CA LEU A 137 2.10 12.73 -6.68
C LEU A 137 1.45 13.91 -7.41
N GLY A 138 0.64 14.69 -6.71
CA GLY A 138 -0.03 15.84 -7.31
C GLY A 138 0.94 16.92 -7.78
N SER A 139 2.02 17.17 -7.04
CA SER A 139 3.11 18.08 -7.45
C SER A 139 3.81 17.60 -8.73
N VAL A 140 4.10 16.29 -8.85
CA VAL A 140 4.68 15.69 -10.06
C VAL A 140 3.72 15.83 -11.24
N LEU A 141 2.45 15.44 -11.09
CA LEU A 141 1.45 15.57 -12.15
C LEU A 141 1.29 17.02 -12.61
N ARG A 142 1.28 17.98 -11.69
CA ARG A 142 1.23 19.42 -12.02
C ARG A 142 2.47 19.85 -12.81
N ARG A 143 3.67 19.48 -12.36
CA ARG A 143 4.95 19.85 -13.01
C ARG A 143 5.00 19.35 -14.46
N HIS A 144 4.53 18.13 -14.69
CA HIS A 144 4.59 17.48 -16.00
C HIS A 144 3.33 17.64 -16.84
N ALA A 145 2.35 18.45 -16.41
CA ALA A 145 1.08 18.61 -17.11
C ALA A 145 1.27 18.98 -18.60
N ALA A 146 2.25 19.84 -18.90
CA ALA A 146 2.59 20.23 -20.27
C ALA A 146 3.23 19.10 -21.10
N SER A 147 3.96 18.18 -20.48
CA SER A 147 4.59 17.03 -21.16
C SER A 147 3.69 15.80 -21.26
N MET A 148 2.53 15.80 -20.59
CA MET A 148 1.57 14.68 -20.57
C MET A 148 0.44 14.86 -21.59
N THR A 149 0.73 15.36 -22.79
CA THR A 149 -0.29 15.69 -23.80
C THR A 149 -1.12 14.50 -24.29
N GLY A 150 -0.60 13.26 -24.16
CA GLY A 150 -1.31 12.03 -24.50
C GLY A 150 -2.19 11.46 -23.37
N VAL A 151 -2.03 11.94 -22.15
CA VAL A 151 -2.78 11.43 -20.99
C VAL A 151 -4.14 12.13 -20.92
N LYS A 152 -5.20 11.36 -21.10
CA LYS A 152 -6.60 11.80 -21.03
C LYS A 152 -7.10 11.81 -19.59
N GLU A 153 -6.69 10.83 -18.79
CA GLU A 153 -7.22 10.63 -17.45
C GLU A 153 -6.18 10.07 -16.48
N VAL A 154 -6.23 10.55 -15.23
CA VAL A 154 -5.49 9.97 -14.10
C VAL A 154 -6.50 9.55 -13.03
N ILE A 155 -6.58 8.25 -12.78
CA ILE A 155 -7.50 7.63 -11.83
C ILE A 155 -6.74 7.32 -10.55
N ILE A 156 -7.19 7.86 -9.43
CA ILE A 156 -6.59 7.62 -8.11
C ILE A 156 -7.47 6.63 -7.34
N THR A 157 -6.97 5.41 -7.11
CA THR A 157 -7.77 4.27 -6.58
C THR A 157 -7.49 3.93 -5.11
N GLY A 158 -6.68 4.72 -4.42
CA GLY A 158 -6.35 4.48 -3.01
C GLY A 158 -7.56 4.51 -2.09
N ARG A 159 -7.66 3.56 -1.14
CA ARG A 159 -8.74 3.52 -0.14
C ARG A 159 -8.69 4.68 0.85
N ARG A 160 -7.54 5.34 0.97
CA ARG A 160 -7.35 6.43 1.91
C ARG A 160 -7.69 7.76 1.24
N GLU A 161 -8.76 8.40 1.71
CA GLU A 161 -9.24 9.67 1.18
C GLU A 161 -8.22 10.81 1.37
N ASP A 162 -7.40 10.74 2.43
CA ASP A 162 -6.31 11.69 2.67
C ASP A 162 -5.29 11.71 1.52
N PHE A 163 -4.96 10.55 0.94
CA PHE A 163 -4.07 10.44 -0.22
C PHE A 163 -4.65 11.10 -1.48
N SER A 164 -5.88 10.73 -1.85
CA SER A 164 -6.51 11.24 -3.08
C SER A 164 -6.80 12.74 -2.97
N ARG A 165 -7.28 13.21 -1.83
CA ARG A 165 -7.52 14.63 -1.56
C ARG A 165 -6.23 15.45 -1.57
N ALA A 166 -5.16 14.95 -0.96
CA ALA A 166 -3.85 15.62 -0.99
C ALA A 166 -3.30 15.74 -2.41
N ALA A 167 -3.42 14.68 -3.22
CA ALA A 167 -3.02 14.71 -4.62
C ALA A 167 -3.82 15.73 -5.42
N GLN A 168 -5.16 15.72 -5.31
CA GLN A 168 -6.03 16.68 -6.01
C GLN A 168 -5.73 18.13 -5.66
N ARG A 169 -5.45 18.43 -4.39
CA ARG A 169 -5.07 19.77 -3.94
C ARG A 169 -3.70 20.18 -4.49
N ALA A 170 -2.70 19.30 -4.40
CA ALA A 170 -1.38 19.58 -4.93
C ALA A 170 -1.35 19.75 -6.46
N ILE A 171 -2.20 19.03 -7.21
CA ILE A 171 -2.38 19.23 -8.67
C ILE A 171 -2.84 20.66 -8.97
N ARG A 172 -3.74 21.21 -8.14
CA ARG A 172 -4.23 22.58 -8.23
C ARG A 172 -3.24 23.62 -7.70
N GLY A 173 -2.11 23.18 -7.14
CA GLY A 173 -1.13 24.05 -6.48
C GLY A 173 -1.56 24.51 -5.09
N GLU A 174 -2.58 23.88 -4.51
CA GLU A 174 -3.07 24.15 -3.16
C GLU A 174 -2.30 23.32 -2.13
N ASP A 175 -2.32 23.76 -0.86
CA ASP A 175 -1.79 23.00 0.27
C ASP A 175 -2.38 21.56 0.30
N PRO A 176 -1.58 20.48 0.35
CA PRO A 176 -2.10 19.11 0.37
C PRO A 176 -2.82 18.74 1.67
N ARG A 177 -2.67 19.53 2.74
CA ARG A 177 -3.24 19.25 4.07
C ARG A 177 -4.73 19.57 4.12
N PRO A 178 -5.55 18.84 4.92
CA PRO A 178 -6.93 19.23 5.17
C PRO A 178 -7.02 20.61 5.82
N ILE A 179 -8.16 21.30 5.58
CA ILE A 179 -8.48 22.56 6.26
C ILE A 179 -8.80 22.25 7.73
N CYS A 180 -8.30 23.06 8.66
CA CYS A 180 -8.69 22.95 10.05
C CYS A 180 -10.17 23.32 10.23
N ASP A 181 -10.94 22.50 10.95
CA ASP A 181 -12.36 22.77 11.23
C ASP A 181 -12.59 24.10 11.97
N SER A 182 -11.60 24.55 12.75
CA SER A 182 -11.63 25.84 13.44
C SER A 182 -11.12 27.02 12.60
N GLY A 183 -10.66 26.76 11.38
CA GLY A 183 -10.14 27.79 10.46
C GLY A 183 -9.08 28.69 11.12
N ASP A 184 -9.17 29.98 10.87
CA ASP A 184 -8.25 30.99 11.43
C ASP A 184 -8.44 31.21 12.94
N ALA A 185 -9.56 30.76 13.52
CA ALA A 185 -9.86 30.85 14.94
C ALA A 185 -9.30 29.67 15.76
N CYS A 186 -8.50 28.79 15.15
CA CYS A 186 -7.96 27.62 15.81
C CYS A 186 -7.02 27.98 16.97
N THR A 187 -7.39 27.57 18.18
CA THR A 187 -6.56 27.75 19.38
C THR A 187 -5.32 26.86 19.40
N ARG A 188 -5.28 25.83 18.54
CA ARG A 188 -4.15 24.90 18.37
C ARG A 188 -3.15 25.35 17.30
N LEU A 189 -3.24 26.59 16.81
CA LEU A 189 -2.32 27.10 15.80
C LEU A 189 -0.84 27.07 16.28
N SER A 190 -0.61 27.21 17.58
CA SER A 190 0.72 27.13 18.21
C SER A 190 1.22 25.69 18.43
N ASP A 191 0.35 24.68 18.33
CA ASP A 191 0.74 23.27 18.37
C ASP A 191 1.36 22.88 17.04
N VAL A 192 2.68 22.69 17.03
CA VAL A 192 3.46 22.41 15.82
C VAL A 192 2.96 21.16 15.10
N VAL A 193 2.49 20.13 15.81
CA VAL A 193 1.97 18.90 15.19
C VAL A 193 0.64 19.19 14.50
N HIS A 194 -0.23 19.97 15.15
CA HIS A 194 -1.50 20.40 14.56
C HIS A 194 -1.28 21.30 13.34
N ALA A 195 -0.46 22.33 13.49
CA ALA A 195 -0.10 23.26 12.42
C ALA A 195 0.60 22.56 11.23
N ALA A 196 1.34 21.47 11.47
CA ALA A 196 1.93 20.68 10.40
C ALA A 196 0.90 19.85 9.62
N ARG A 197 -0.24 19.47 10.21
CA ARG A 197 -1.23 18.58 9.59
C ARG A 197 -2.47 19.28 9.03
N PHE A 198 -2.75 20.50 9.48
CA PHE A 198 -3.93 21.25 9.04
C PHE A 198 -3.54 22.63 8.52
N CYS A 199 -4.15 23.05 7.41
CA CYS A 199 -4.01 24.42 6.93
C CYS A 199 -5.01 25.34 7.65
N HIS A 200 -4.52 26.51 8.05
CA HIS A 200 -5.27 27.58 8.71
C HIS A 200 -5.16 28.80 7.78
N GLY A 201 -6.23 29.08 7.03
CA GLY A 201 -6.28 30.16 6.05
C GLY A 201 -6.07 29.72 4.59
N GLY A 202 -6.56 30.57 3.67
CA GLY A 202 -6.49 30.37 2.22
C GLY A 202 -5.23 30.99 1.60
N ALA A 203 -4.06 30.73 2.16
CA ALA A 203 -2.82 31.24 1.58
C ALA A 203 -2.72 30.79 0.10
N THR A 204 -2.41 31.73 -0.78
CA THR A 204 -2.20 31.51 -2.22
C THR A 204 -0.72 31.74 -2.52
N GLY A 205 0.09 30.68 -2.56
CA GLY A 205 1.54 30.75 -2.75
C GLY A 205 2.15 29.36 -2.93
N SER A 206 3.48 29.24 -3.04
CA SER A 206 4.23 27.98 -3.21
C SER A 206 4.15 27.04 -1.99
N ILE A 207 2.93 26.75 -1.54
CA ILE A 207 2.62 26.13 -0.25
C ILE A 207 2.83 24.63 -0.28
N VAL A 208 2.77 24.00 -1.46
CA VAL A 208 2.89 22.54 -1.57
C VAL A 208 4.22 22.06 -0.98
N ASP A 209 5.34 22.66 -1.36
CA ASP A 209 6.65 22.18 -0.93
C ASP A 209 6.93 22.45 0.55
N GLU A 210 6.49 23.61 1.05
CA GLU A 210 6.60 23.96 2.46
C GLU A 210 5.69 23.10 3.34
N ALA A 211 4.44 22.89 2.94
CA ALA A 211 3.50 22.02 3.63
C ALA A 211 3.99 20.56 3.66
N LEU A 212 4.52 20.06 2.54
CA LEU A 212 5.13 18.73 2.48
C LEU A 212 6.34 18.62 3.41
N LEU A 213 7.19 19.65 3.46
CA LEU A 213 8.34 19.69 4.37
C LEU A 213 7.90 19.70 5.83
N MET A 214 6.86 20.45 6.19
CA MET A 214 6.28 20.45 7.53
C MET A 214 5.70 19.08 7.91
N LEU A 215 4.95 18.44 7.01
CA LEU A 215 4.45 17.08 7.20
C LEU A 215 5.58 16.06 7.41
N ALA A 216 6.67 16.18 6.65
CA ALA A 216 7.80 15.27 6.73
C ALA A 216 8.62 15.47 8.02
N LYS A 217 8.76 16.70 8.51
CA LYS A 217 9.39 17.04 9.80
C LYS A 217 8.56 16.60 11.01
N HIS A 218 7.24 16.61 10.87
CA HIS A 218 6.30 16.23 11.92
C HIS A 218 5.42 15.06 11.46
N PRO A 219 6.03 13.87 11.24
CA PRO A 219 5.29 12.71 10.78
C PRO A 219 4.20 12.38 11.79
N GLN A 220 3.08 11.81 11.31
CA GLN A 220 2.04 11.38 12.23
C GLN A 220 2.70 10.36 13.17
N PRO A 221 2.55 10.48 14.49
CA PRO A 221 2.82 9.33 15.35
C PRO A 221 2.01 8.17 14.77
N ASP A 222 2.65 7.03 14.54
CA ASP A 222 2.08 5.89 13.83
C ASP A 222 0.72 5.52 14.44
N THR A 223 -0.36 6.10 13.88
CA THR A 223 -1.74 5.92 14.33
C THR A 223 -2.33 4.65 13.76
N ARG A 224 -1.54 3.88 13.00
CA ARG A 224 -1.86 2.48 12.76
C ARG A 224 -2.00 1.88 14.12
N THR A 225 -3.25 1.64 14.48
CA THR A 225 -3.63 0.95 15.69
C THR A 225 -2.74 -0.27 15.72
N LYS A 226 -1.79 -0.27 16.65
CA LYS A 226 -0.97 -1.45 16.89
C LYS A 226 -1.98 -2.61 16.91
N PRO A 227 -1.79 -3.69 16.13
CA PRO A 227 -2.77 -4.75 16.09
C PRO A 227 -3.16 -5.13 17.53
N PRO A 228 -4.45 -5.34 17.81
CA PRO A 228 -4.86 -5.67 19.17
C PRO A 228 -4.04 -6.85 19.65
N CYS A 229 -3.48 -6.74 20.85
CA CYS A 229 -2.74 -7.83 21.45
C CYS A 229 -3.68 -9.05 21.50
N ARG A 230 -3.20 -10.21 21.05
CA ARG A 230 -3.97 -11.46 21.14
C ARG A 230 -4.47 -11.76 22.56
N TYR A 231 -3.72 -11.32 23.57
CA TYR A 231 -4.07 -11.48 24.98
C TYR A 231 -4.92 -10.33 25.55
N GLY A 232 -5.18 -9.27 24.77
CA GLY A 232 -5.99 -8.12 25.16
C GLY A 232 -5.59 -7.54 26.52
N LEU A 233 -6.59 -7.32 27.38
CA LEU A 233 -6.39 -6.86 28.77
C LEU A 233 -5.61 -7.84 29.65
N SER A 234 -5.61 -9.14 29.29
CA SER A 234 -4.95 -10.22 30.04
C SER A 234 -3.49 -10.41 29.64
N CYS A 235 -2.96 -9.58 28.76
CA CYS A 235 -1.54 -9.64 28.38
C CYS A 235 -0.65 -9.34 29.59
N HIS A 236 0.23 -10.30 29.92
CA HIS A 236 1.28 -10.16 30.93
C HIS A 236 2.65 -9.86 30.31
N ILE A 237 2.77 -9.83 28.97
CA ILE A 237 4.01 -9.46 28.28
C ILE A 237 4.19 -7.94 28.38
N ARG A 238 5.19 -7.51 29.14
CA ARG A 238 5.52 -6.09 29.39
C ARG A 238 6.80 -5.63 28.70
N THR A 239 7.37 -6.44 27.81
CA THR A 239 8.58 -6.06 27.07
C THR A 239 8.31 -4.83 26.20
N ALA A 240 9.31 -3.94 26.10
CA ALA A 240 9.20 -2.73 25.27
C ALA A 240 8.89 -3.09 23.80
N GLU A 241 9.46 -4.18 23.29
CA GLU A 241 9.17 -4.69 21.94
C GLU A 241 7.68 -5.06 21.78
N HIS A 242 7.09 -5.76 22.75
CA HIS A 242 5.68 -6.15 22.69
C HIS A 242 4.75 -4.93 22.73
N LEU A 243 5.02 -4.00 23.65
CA LEU A 243 4.23 -2.76 23.79
C LEU A 243 4.37 -1.85 22.58
N ALA A 244 5.50 -1.86 21.86
CA ALA A 244 5.67 -1.15 20.59
C ALA A 244 4.88 -1.79 19.43
N ARG A 245 4.66 -3.11 19.49
CA ARG A 245 4.02 -3.90 18.42
C ARG A 245 2.52 -4.06 18.56
N PHE A 246 1.97 -4.16 19.78
CA PHE A 246 0.56 -4.49 20.01
C PHE A 246 -0.17 -3.44 20.85
N SER A 247 -1.43 -3.16 20.51
CA SER A 247 -2.29 -2.31 21.34
C SER A 247 -2.91 -3.13 22.45
N HIS A 248 -3.13 -2.51 23.59
CA HIS A 248 -3.86 -3.09 24.70
C HIS A 248 -5.01 -2.12 25.01
N PRO A 249 -6.22 -2.61 25.30
CA PRO A 249 -7.27 -1.74 25.80
C PRO A 249 -6.76 -1.08 27.09
N GLU A 250 -6.98 0.21 27.28
CA GLU A 250 -6.58 0.88 28.51
C GLU A 250 -7.29 0.21 29.70
N LYS A 251 -6.54 -0.17 30.74
CA LYS A 251 -7.10 -0.65 32.02
C LYS A 251 -7.87 0.50 32.68
N GLY A 252 -9.08 0.77 32.22
CA GLY A 252 -9.91 1.88 32.69
C GLY A 252 -11.04 2.30 31.75
N ALA A 253 -10.96 1.99 30.45
CA ALA A 253 -11.89 2.52 29.45
C ALA A 253 -13.29 1.84 29.39
N VAL A 254 -13.60 0.88 30.27
CA VAL A 254 -14.87 0.09 30.20
C VAL A 254 -15.95 0.59 31.18
N LYS A 255 -15.93 1.86 31.60
CA LYS A 255 -16.98 2.43 32.47
C LYS A 255 -17.67 3.61 31.78
N ALA A 256 -18.59 3.37 30.85
CA ALA A 256 -19.56 4.41 30.46
C ALA A 256 -20.89 3.91 29.86
N ASP A 257 -20.94 2.88 29.02
CA ASP A 257 -22.13 2.72 28.12
C ASP A 257 -23.12 1.59 28.44
N SER A 258 -23.17 1.06 29.66
CA SER A 258 -24.16 0.01 30.04
C SER A 258 -25.27 0.47 30.99
N ALA A 259 -25.50 1.77 31.15
CA ALA A 259 -26.58 2.29 32.01
C ALA A 259 -27.59 3.17 31.22
N ARG A 260 -28.26 2.61 30.21
CA ARG A 260 -29.52 3.20 29.70
C ARG A 260 -30.53 2.16 29.24
N GLY A 261 -30.83 1.20 30.11
CA GLY A 261 -32.06 0.41 30.06
C GLY A 261 -33.20 1.16 30.74
N GLY A 262 -33.74 2.19 30.08
CA GLY A 262 -34.93 2.90 30.53
C GLY A 262 -36.19 2.10 30.23
N LYS A 263 -36.89 1.65 31.27
CA LYS A 263 -38.24 1.08 31.18
C LYS A 263 -39.22 2.15 30.69
N THR A 264 -39.95 1.86 29.62
CA THR A 264 -41.13 2.59 29.18
C THR A 264 -42.32 2.18 30.03
N GLU A 265 -42.76 3.06 30.95
CA GLU A 265 -44.11 3.02 31.50
C GLU A 265 -44.93 4.13 30.87
N VAL A 266 -46.05 3.71 30.27
CA VAL A 266 -47.11 4.53 29.71
C VAL A 266 -47.98 4.98 30.87
N SER A 267 -48.08 6.29 31.11
CA SER A 267 -49.24 6.84 31.83
C SER A 267 -49.60 8.21 31.28
N SER A 268 -50.76 8.21 30.64
CA SER A 268 -51.60 9.34 30.28
C SER A 268 -51.86 10.29 31.44
N LYS A 269 -51.81 11.61 31.17
CA LYS A 269 -52.83 12.57 31.62
C LYS A 269 -52.73 13.90 30.89
N THR A 270 -53.91 14.36 30.55
CA THR A 270 -54.34 15.65 29.99
C THR A 270 -53.92 16.83 30.87
N ASP A 271 -53.61 17.99 30.27
CA ASP A 271 -54.52 19.15 30.31
C ASP A 271 -53.97 20.37 29.56
N ALA A 272 -54.94 21.10 29.01
CA ALA A 272 -54.80 22.30 28.22
C ALA A 272 -54.50 23.55 29.07
N SER A 273 -53.85 24.57 28.47
CA SER A 273 -54.42 25.94 28.32
C SER A 273 -53.36 27.04 28.06
N ARG A 274 -53.56 27.74 26.93
CA ARG A 274 -53.60 29.21 26.71
C ARG A 274 -52.48 30.18 27.17
N GLY A 275 -52.14 31.10 26.25
CA GLY A 275 -51.57 32.43 26.48
C GLY A 275 -50.42 32.74 25.50
N THR A 276 -50.63 33.23 24.27
CA THR A 276 -50.91 34.60 23.78
C THR A 276 -49.91 35.70 24.16
N THR A 277 -49.54 36.50 23.13
CA THR A 277 -48.75 37.77 23.05
C THR A 277 -47.23 37.57 22.93
N GLY A 278 -46.46 38.20 22.02
CA GLY A 278 -46.68 39.32 21.10
C GLY A 278 -45.52 40.33 21.27
N SER A 279 -44.72 40.62 20.22
CA SER A 279 -43.85 41.82 20.03
C SER A 279 -42.74 41.49 19.01
N THR A 280 -42.80 41.91 17.74
CA THR A 280 -42.53 43.23 17.12
C THR A 280 -41.06 43.70 17.06
N GLY A 281 -40.58 43.88 15.82
CA GLY A 281 -39.53 44.83 15.38
C GLY A 281 -38.10 44.27 15.34
N ARG A 282 -37.25 44.53 14.34
CA ARG A 282 -37.30 45.26 13.06
C ARG A 282 -35.99 44.91 12.32
N PRO A 283 -35.88 45.11 10.98
CA PRO A 283 -34.70 44.77 10.20
C PRO A 283 -33.74 45.97 10.06
N LEU A 284 -32.45 45.71 9.87
CA LEU A 284 -31.52 46.68 9.29
C LEU A 284 -30.94 46.13 7.99
N ASP A 285 -31.42 46.78 6.95
CA ASP A 285 -30.97 46.81 5.57
C ASP A 285 -29.81 47.82 5.49
N VAL A 286 -28.66 47.41 4.95
CA VAL A 286 -27.63 48.31 4.45
C VAL A 286 -27.22 47.80 3.07
N SER A 287 -27.84 48.41 2.07
CA SER A 287 -27.39 48.43 0.70
C SER A 287 -26.28 49.46 0.50
N SER A 288 -25.40 49.20 -0.47
CA SER A 288 -24.88 50.14 -1.49
C SER A 288 -23.36 50.31 -1.55
N GLY A 289 -22.82 50.04 -2.75
CA GLY A 289 -21.86 50.93 -3.40
C GLY A 289 -20.46 50.36 -3.64
N GLY A 290 -20.09 50.18 -4.91
CA GLY A 290 -18.67 49.95 -5.25
C GLY A 290 -18.40 49.43 -6.66
N SER A 291 -18.72 50.25 -7.68
CA SER A 291 -18.29 50.05 -9.06
C SER A 291 -16.77 49.98 -9.19
N GLY A 292 -16.25 49.03 -9.97
CA GLY A 292 -14.83 48.94 -10.31
C GLY A 292 -14.63 48.18 -11.62
N LEU A 293 -14.65 48.93 -12.73
CA LEU A 293 -14.22 48.48 -14.06
C LEU A 293 -12.69 48.42 -14.12
N GLY A 294 -12.15 47.40 -14.78
CA GLY A 294 -10.82 47.47 -15.40
C GLY A 294 -9.94 46.23 -15.19
N GLY A 295 -9.48 45.63 -16.29
CA GLY A 295 -8.35 44.70 -16.26
C GLY A 295 -8.48 43.51 -17.21
N ALA A 296 -8.38 43.76 -18.52
CA ALA A 296 -8.15 42.72 -19.51
C ALA A 296 -6.71 42.20 -19.44
N GLY A 297 -6.51 40.89 -19.65
CA GLY A 297 -5.21 40.30 -19.99
C GLY A 297 -4.68 39.23 -19.04
N GLY A 298 -5.39 38.10 -18.90
CA GLY A 298 -4.84 36.90 -18.26
C GLY A 298 -4.29 35.93 -19.32
N PRO A 299 -3.07 35.37 -19.16
CA PRO A 299 -2.57 34.32 -20.04
C PRO A 299 -3.45 33.08 -19.93
N LEU A 300 -3.77 32.46 -21.07
CA LEU A 300 -4.47 31.18 -21.14
C LEU A 300 -3.71 30.12 -20.35
N ALA A 301 -4.20 29.81 -19.14
CA ALA A 301 -3.71 28.69 -18.36
C ALA A 301 -3.93 27.38 -19.16
N PRO A 302 -2.94 26.48 -19.24
CA PRO A 302 -3.15 25.17 -19.86
C PRO A 302 -4.26 24.46 -19.08
N LYS A 303 -5.26 23.92 -19.80
CA LYS A 303 -6.33 23.10 -19.21
C LYS A 303 -5.67 21.91 -18.50
N ALA A 304 -5.67 21.92 -17.17
CA ALA A 304 -5.17 20.82 -16.38
C ALA A 304 -5.99 19.55 -16.66
N PRO A 305 -5.38 18.35 -16.61
CA PRO A 305 -6.11 17.09 -16.78
C PRO A 305 -7.25 16.99 -15.76
N VAL A 306 -8.43 16.60 -16.24
CA VAL A 306 -9.63 16.45 -15.40
C VAL A 306 -9.45 15.21 -14.54
N VAL A 307 -9.25 15.41 -13.23
CA VAL A 307 -9.26 14.31 -12.24
C VAL A 307 -10.70 14.08 -11.82
N ARG A 308 -11.30 12.95 -12.22
CA ARG A 308 -12.67 12.58 -11.81
C ARG A 308 -12.62 11.69 -10.55
N PRO A 309 -13.33 12.05 -9.46
CA PRO A 309 -13.59 11.11 -8.39
C PRO A 309 -14.54 10.00 -8.88
N TRP A 310 -14.28 8.77 -8.48
CA TRP A 310 -15.10 7.61 -8.83
C TRP A 310 -16.52 7.75 -8.25
N SER A 311 -17.54 7.72 -9.11
CA SER A 311 -18.94 7.42 -8.74
C SER A 311 -19.24 6.02 -9.25
N ALA A 312 -19.59 5.10 -8.36
CA ALA A 312 -19.97 3.75 -8.71
C ALA A 312 -21.35 3.75 -9.38
N SER A 313 -21.38 3.89 -10.70
CA SER A 313 -22.55 3.62 -11.53
C SER A 313 -22.14 2.65 -12.62
N ALA A 314 -22.74 1.46 -12.61
CA ALA A 314 -22.57 0.46 -13.64
C ALA A 314 -23.27 0.92 -14.91
N ASP A 315 -22.50 1.26 -15.95
CA ASP A 315 -22.99 1.42 -17.32
C ASP A 315 -22.54 0.23 -18.18
N PRO A 316 -23.38 -0.20 -19.14
CA PRO A 316 -23.16 -1.42 -19.92
C PRO A 316 -22.09 -1.20 -21.00
N THR A 317 -21.09 -2.08 -21.01
CA THR A 317 -20.04 -2.13 -22.03
C THR A 317 -20.60 -2.50 -23.42
N PRO A 318 -20.11 -1.87 -24.51
CA PRO A 318 -20.37 -2.32 -25.87
C PRO A 318 -19.60 -3.62 -26.15
N SER A 319 -20.30 -4.58 -26.76
CA SER A 319 -19.79 -5.90 -27.11
C SER A 319 -18.78 -5.85 -28.26
N THR A 320 -17.54 -6.25 -28.00
CA THR A 320 -16.49 -6.49 -28.99
C THR A 320 -16.66 -7.89 -29.60
N PRO A 321 -16.48 -8.08 -30.93
CA PRO A 321 -16.60 -9.40 -31.55
C PRO A 321 -15.45 -10.34 -31.16
N ALA A 322 -15.79 -11.61 -30.96
CA ALA A 322 -14.88 -12.67 -30.54
C ALA A 322 -13.80 -12.98 -31.59
N PRO A 323 -12.55 -13.30 -31.17
CA PRO A 323 -11.52 -13.77 -32.09
C PRO A 323 -11.78 -15.22 -32.55
N PRO A 324 -11.28 -15.61 -33.74
CA PRO A 324 -11.48 -16.95 -34.29
C PRO A 324 -10.75 -18.03 -33.49
N ALA A 325 -11.41 -19.17 -33.33
CA ALA A 325 -10.95 -20.32 -32.57
C ALA A 325 -9.66 -20.94 -33.15
N VAL A 326 -8.68 -21.17 -32.28
CA VAL A 326 -7.43 -21.86 -32.60
C VAL A 326 -7.66 -23.38 -32.52
N PRO A 327 -7.20 -24.20 -33.50
CA PRO A 327 -7.39 -25.64 -33.46
C PRO A 327 -6.61 -26.29 -32.31
N ARG A 328 -7.29 -27.14 -31.54
CA ARG A 328 -6.67 -27.96 -30.49
C ARG A 328 -5.85 -29.09 -31.13
N VAL A 329 -4.53 -29.09 -30.88
CA VAL A 329 -3.65 -30.21 -31.18
C VAL A 329 -3.76 -31.23 -30.05
N ALA A 330 -4.25 -32.43 -30.37
CA ALA A 330 -4.18 -33.58 -29.50
C ALA A 330 -2.74 -34.13 -29.47
N LYS A 331 -2.21 -34.37 -28.26
CA LYS A 331 -1.02 -35.19 -28.00
C LYS A 331 -1.33 -36.00 -26.75
N ASP A 332 -1.73 -37.27 -26.88
CA ASP A 332 -0.92 -38.47 -27.18
C ASP A 332 -0.18 -38.95 -25.93
N GLU A 333 -0.76 -39.99 -25.31
CA GLU A 333 -0.29 -40.67 -24.11
C GLU A 333 0.72 -41.76 -24.52
N GLY A 334 2.01 -41.45 -24.47
CA GLY A 334 3.10 -42.39 -24.67
C GLY A 334 3.89 -42.59 -23.38
N ARG A 335 3.61 -43.68 -22.66
CA ARG A 335 4.31 -44.10 -21.44
C ARG A 335 5.33 -45.18 -21.81
N ASP A 336 6.62 -44.84 -21.78
CA ASP A 336 7.71 -45.81 -21.88
C ASP A 336 8.20 -46.28 -20.50
N PRO A 337 8.48 -47.58 -20.30
CA PRO A 337 9.02 -48.12 -19.07
C PRO A 337 10.56 -48.04 -19.03
N ASN A 338 11.10 -47.59 -17.90
CA ASN A 338 12.53 -47.63 -17.61
C ASN A 338 13.00 -49.07 -17.31
N PRO A 339 14.23 -49.46 -17.69
CA PRO A 339 14.74 -50.80 -17.47
C PRO A 339 15.18 -51.02 -16.01
N VAL A 340 14.79 -52.19 -15.48
CA VAL A 340 15.23 -52.71 -14.18
C VAL A 340 16.65 -53.26 -14.34
N VAL A 341 17.60 -52.69 -13.58
CA VAL A 341 18.94 -53.25 -13.40
C VAL A 341 18.95 -53.94 -12.04
N GLU A 342 18.97 -55.28 -12.05
CA GLU A 342 19.29 -56.10 -10.88
C GLU A 342 20.81 -56.12 -10.66
N LEU A 343 21.25 -55.68 -9.48
CA LEU A 343 22.53 -56.07 -8.89
C LEU A 343 22.32 -56.30 -7.40
N GLY A 344 22.61 -57.52 -6.96
CA GLY A 344 22.46 -57.96 -5.58
C GLY A 344 23.65 -57.65 -4.68
N GLY A 345 23.44 -57.92 -3.39
CA GLY A 345 24.49 -58.25 -2.42
C GLY A 345 24.95 -57.12 -1.49
N GLY A 346 24.61 -57.23 -0.20
CA GLY A 346 25.28 -56.51 0.89
C GLY A 346 24.32 -55.81 1.86
N SER A 347 23.77 -56.56 2.82
CA SER A 347 22.99 -56.01 3.93
C SER A 347 23.90 -55.26 4.91
N VAL A 348 24.01 -53.95 4.72
CA VAL A 348 24.36 -52.99 5.77
C VAL A 348 23.14 -52.10 5.92
N SER A 349 22.53 -52.10 7.11
CA SER A 349 21.30 -51.36 7.42
C SER A 349 21.53 -49.85 7.24
N SER A 350 21.36 -49.37 6.02
CA SER A 350 21.39 -47.96 5.67
C SER A 350 20.28 -47.24 6.44
N PRO A 351 20.55 -46.14 7.14
CA PRO A 351 19.50 -45.36 7.78
C PRO A 351 18.48 -44.93 6.73
N SER A 352 17.20 -45.17 7.02
CA SER A 352 16.03 -44.88 6.20
C SER A 352 16.15 -43.56 5.42
N ARG A 353 15.98 -43.59 4.09
CA ARG A 353 15.97 -42.41 3.18
C ARG A 353 14.72 -41.53 3.37
N ARG A 354 14.48 -41.06 4.59
CA ARG A 354 13.40 -40.13 4.88
C ARG A 354 13.84 -38.71 4.47
N PRO A 355 12.96 -37.91 3.86
CA PRO A 355 13.27 -36.52 3.58
C PRO A 355 13.53 -35.75 4.89
N VAL A 356 14.48 -34.82 4.84
CA VAL A 356 14.78 -33.93 5.97
C VAL A 356 13.59 -33.02 6.22
N CYS A 357 13.19 -32.88 7.49
CA CYS A 357 12.09 -32.00 7.86
C CYS A 357 12.39 -30.55 7.42
N LYS A 358 11.48 -29.94 6.64
CA LYS A 358 11.60 -28.56 6.13
C LYS A 358 11.72 -27.49 7.22
N TYR A 359 11.33 -27.80 8.46
CA TYR A 359 11.41 -26.89 9.60
C TYR A 359 12.74 -26.97 10.35
N GLY A 360 13.65 -27.89 9.97
CA GLY A 360 14.98 -27.99 10.57
C GLY A 360 14.95 -28.11 12.10
N LYS A 361 15.95 -27.49 12.75
CA LYS A 361 16.05 -27.41 14.23
C LYS A 361 14.86 -26.74 14.91
N ALA A 362 14.05 -25.95 14.18
CA ALA A 362 12.84 -25.31 14.71
C ALA A 362 11.61 -26.24 14.67
N CYS A 363 11.78 -27.52 14.27
CA CYS A 363 10.68 -28.47 14.29
C CYS A 363 10.37 -28.96 15.71
N TYR A 364 9.24 -28.50 16.25
CA TYR A 364 8.70 -28.93 17.55
C TYR A 364 7.63 -30.03 17.42
N ASN A 365 7.45 -30.61 16.23
CA ASN A 365 6.45 -31.66 16.02
C ASN A 365 7.01 -33.01 16.50
N ASP A 366 6.46 -33.50 17.61
CA ASP A 366 6.81 -34.73 18.31
C ASP A 366 5.82 -35.88 18.00
N LYS A 367 4.84 -35.65 17.12
CA LYS A 367 3.88 -36.68 16.75
C LYS A 367 4.58 -37.88 16.09
N PRO A 368 4.25 -39.13 16.47
CA PRO A 368 4.90 -40.33 15.93
C PRO A 368 4.87 -40.42 14.41
N GLY A 369 3.77 -40.01 13.77
CA GLY A 369 3.68 -40.00 12.30
C GLY A 369 4.68 -39.05 11.63
N HIS A 370 4.90 -37.86 12.19
CA HIS A 370 5.88 -36.91 11.66
C HIS A 370 7.32 -37.42 11.83
N LEU A 371 7.61 -38.04 12.97
CA LEU A 371 8.91 -38.66 13.22
C LEU A 371 9.12 -39.93 12.39
N ALA A 372 8.05 -40.60 11.96
CA ALA A 372 8.11 -41.72 11.03
C ALA A 372 8.38 -41.27 9.59
N ASP A 373 7.76 -40.16 9.15
CA ASP A 373 7.85 -39.68 7.76
C ASP A 373 9.09 -38.81 7.48
N PHE A 374 9.65 -38.12 8.48
CA PHE A 374 10.73 -37.14 8.29
C PHE A 374 11.93 -37.40 9.20
N SER A 375 13.13 -37.24 8.66
CA SER A 375 14.37 -37.32 9.45
C SER A 375 14.64 -36.01 10.18
N HIS A 376 15.08 -36.12 11.44
CA HIS A 376 15.57 -35.01 12.27
C HIS A 376 17.01 -35.30 12.73
N PRO A 377 18.02 -35.24 11.84
CA PRO A 377 19.40 -35.59 12.16
C PRO A 377 19.92 -34.91 13.44
N TRP A 378 19.48 -33.67 13.69
CA TRP A 378 19.84 -32.86 14.86
C TRP A 378 19.29 -33.36 16.21
N LYS A 379 18.32 -34.29 16.23
CA LYS A 379 17.81 -34.87 17.50
C LYS A 379 18.55 -36.15 17.90
N ASP A 380 19.21 -36.82 16.96
CA ASP A 380 19.79 -38.16 17.14
C ASP A 380 21.30 -38.12 17.47
N GLY A 381 21.77 -37.07 18.16
CA GLY A 381 23.15 -36.98 18.63
C GLY A 381 24.18 -36.58 17.56
N GLU A 382 23.79 -35.77 16.57
CA GLU A 382 24.69 -35.14 15.60
C GLU A 382 25.85 -34.45 16.33
N THR A 383 27.09 -34.75 15.94
CA THR A 383 28.28 -34.07 16.48
C THR A 383 28.35 -32.63 15.98
N GLU A 384 29.02 -31.74 16.72
CA GLU A 384 29.19 -30.33 16.28
C GLU A 384 29.87 -30.21 14.91
N GLU A 385 30.76 -31.14 14.56
CA GLU A 385 31.42 -31.16 13.24
C GLU A 385 30.45 -31.54 12.10
N GLU A 386 29.56 -32.49 12.34
CA GLU A 386 28.52 -32.89 11.37
C GLU A 386 27.51 -31.77 11.17
N GLU A 387 27.12 -31.09 12.25
CA GLU A 387 26.26 -29.91 12.19
C GLU A 387 26.89 -28.82 11.33
N LYS A 388 28.18 -28.52 11.56
CA LYS A 388 28.90 -27.50 10.80
C LYS A 388 28.96 -27.86 9.32
N LYS A 389 29.35 -29.09 8.98
CA LYS A 389 29.40 -29.55 7.58
C LYS A 389 28.04 -29.43 6.89
N ARG A 390 26.94 -29.71 7.59
CA ARG A 390 25.58 -29.58 7.04
C ARG A 390 25.20 -28.12 6.81
N MET A 391 25.52 -27.23 7.75
CA MET A 391 25.32 -25.78 7.59
C MET A 391 26.12 -25.24 6.39
N ASP A 392 27.39 -25.63 6.28
CA ASP A 392 28.28 -25.25 5.17
C ASP A 392 27.72 -25.76 3.82
N LEU A 393 27.20 -26.99 3.77
CA LEU A 393 26.59 -27.55 2.57
C LEU A 393 25.28 -26.85 2.19
N GLN A 394 24.46 -26.50 3.19
CA GLN A 394 23.23 -25.75 2.97
C GLN A 394 23.53 -24.33 2.46
N GLU A 395 24.51 -23.65 3.05
CA GLU A 395 24.99 -22.35 2.59
C GLU A 395 25.55 -22.43 1.16
N ALA A 396 26.34 -23.47 0.85
CA ALA A 396 26.82 -23.70 -0.51
C ALA A 396 25.67 -23.93 -1.51
N HIS A 397 24.62 -24.65 -1.12
CA HIS A 397 23.46 -24.86 -1.98
C HIS A 397 22.62 -23.58 -2.15
N GLU A 398 22.49 -22.77 -1.11
CA GLU A 398 21.87 -21.45 -1.18
C GLU A 398 22.69 -20.51 -2.09
N LEU A 399 24.02 -20.52 -2.00
CA LEU A 399 24.93 -19.80 -2.90
C LEU A 399 24.82 -20.27 -4.35
N LEU A 400 24.71 -21.58 -4.59
CA LEU A 400 24.51 -22.14 -5.93
C LEU A 400 23.13 -21.79 -6.50
N ASN A 401 22.09 -21.73 -5.67
CA ASN A 401 20.76 -21.26 -6.08
C ASN A 401 20.70 -19.74 -6.24
N LEU A 402 21.55 -18.99 -5.54
CA LEU A 402 21.79 -17.58 -5.81
C LEU A 402 22.56 -17.40 -7.13
N ALA A 403 23.48 -18.28 -7.50
CA ALA A 403 24.27 -18.14 -8.72
C ALA A 403 23.51 -18.51 -10.01
N LYS A 404 22.45 -19.34 -9.91
CA LYS A 404 21.51 -19.63 -11.01
C LYS A 404 20.49 -18.51 -11.15
#